data_AF-A0A1H0M2S4-F1
#
_entry.id   AF-A0A1H0M2S4-F1
#
_cell.length_a   1.000
_cell.length_b   1.000
_cell.length_c   1.000
_cell.angle_alpha   90.00
_cell.angle_beta   90.00
_cell.angle_gamma   90.00
#
_symmetry.space_group_name_H-M   'P 1'
#
loop_
_entity.id
_entity.type
_entity.pdbx_description
1 polymer ?
#
loop_
_entity_poly.entity_id
_entity_poly.type
_entity_poly.pdbx_seq_one_letter_code
_entity_poly.pdbx_strand_id
1 'polypeptide(L)'
;MAIEAGIIDLLTKKELTVLGKWDYISHQVVASPFKPIDYMDKMDIFGYKFIPGYSTISKYLIIEIKKGKASINAVEQLMKYVDWVNQEYSFGDYSMINAFLVAHDIPKEVIDFRNKHGKRNYIKGRRPVIPTEWNNIRLIKYSFDKVNKKLKFEEVK
;
A
#
# COMPACT_ATOMS: atom_id res chain seq x y z
N MET A 1 -4.92 -10.88 -10.15
CA MET A 1 -5.47 -10.89 -11.54
C MET A 1 -6.75 -10.09 -11.71
N ALA A 2 -8.00 -10.59 -11.58
CA ALA A 2 -9.17 -9.77 -11.94
C ALA A 2 -9.36 -8.49 -11.07
N ILE A 3 -9.29 -8.63 -9.74
CA ILE A 3 -9.37 -7.49 -8.80
C ILE A 3 -8.17 -6.54 -8.95
N GLU A 4 -6.97 -7.09 -9.13
CA GLU A 4 -5.73 -6.33 -9.36
C GLU A 4 -5.82 -5.48 -10.63
N ALA A 5 -6.26 -6.07 -11.75
CA ALA A 5 -6.49 -5.35 -13.00
C ALA A 5 -7.57 -4.25 -12.82
N GLY A 6 -8.63 -4.54 -12.08
CA GLY A 6 -9.66 -3.55 -11.76
C GLY A 6 -9.16 -2.39 -10.89
N ILE A 7 -8.23 -2.65 -9.96
CA ILE A 7 -7.57 -1.60 -9.18
C ILE A 7 -6.64 -0.78 -10.06
N ILE A 8 -5.84 -1.41 -10.92
CA ILE A 8 -4.95 -0.69 -11.85
C ILE A 8 -5.77 0.20 -12.79
N ASP A 9 -6.84 -0.32 -13.38
CA ASP A 9 -7.77 0.46 -14.21
C ASP A 9 -8.41 1.63 -13.44
N LEU A 10 -8.72 1.45 -12.15
CA LEU A 10 -9.19 2.55 -11.30
C LEU A 10 -8.09 3.61 -11.10
N LEU A 11 -6.86 3.20 -10.83
CA LEU A 11 -5.74 4.09 -10.51
C LEU A 11 -5.25 4.89 -11.73
N THR A 12 -5.39 4.37 -12.95
CA THR A 12 -4.94 5.05 -14.18
C THR A 12 -5.89 6.14 -14.64
N LYS A 13 -7.12 6.21 -14.12
CA LYS A 13 -8.18 7.14 -14.58
C LYS A 13 -7.96 8.62 -14.22
N LYS A 14 -6.81 9.02 -13.66
CA LYS A 14 -6.44 10.41 -13.27
C LYS A 14 -7.41 11.14 -12.31
N GLU A 15 -8.50 10.51 -11.92
CA GLU A 15 -9.45 10.96 -10.89
C GLU A 15 -8.91 10.65 -9.49
N LEU A 16 -9.41 11.38 -8.48
CA LEU A 16 -9.10 11.08 -7.09
C LEU A 16 -9.92 9.88 -6.63
N THR A 17 -9.24 8.84 -6.15
CA THR A 17 -9.87 7.61 -5.66
C THR A 17 -9.66 7.45 -4.16
N VAL A 18 -10.32 6.48 -3.52
CA VAL A 18 -10.03 6.13 -2.11
C VAL A 18 -8.56 5.72 -1.91
N LEU A 19 -7.94 5.15 -2.95
CA LEU A 19 -6.54 4.75 -3.00
C LEU A 19 -5.60 5.92 -3.37
N GLY A 20 -6.15 7.10 -3.66
CA GLY A 20 -5.42 8.30 -4.05
C GLY A 20 -5.30 8.48 -5.57
N LYS A 21 -4.40 9.39 -5.96
CA LYS A 21 -4.00 9.69 -7.34
C LYS A 21 -2.50 9.51 -7.48
N TRP A 22 -2.07 8.84 -8.54
CA TRP A 22 -0.69 8.40 -8.74
C TRP A 22 -0.25 8.64 -10.18
N ASP A 23 1.03 8.94 -10.36
CA ASP A 23 1.61 9.26 -11.67
C ASP A 23 2.22 8.03 -12.34
N TYR A 24 2.61 7.03 -11.54
CA TYR A 24 3.15 5.75 -12.00
C TYR A 24 2.57 4.61 -11.19
N ILE A 25 2.19 3.53 -11.89
CA ILE A 25 1.68 2.28 -11.33
C ILE A 25 2.36 1.11 -12.04
N SER A 26 2.77 0.12 -11.27
CA SER A 26 3.27 -1.18 -11.73
C SER A 26 2.69 -2.29 -10.87
N HIS A 27 2.75 -3.52 -11.37
CA HIS A 27 2.25 -4.70 -10.70
C HIS A 27 3.34 -5.76 -10.59
N GLN A 28 3.24 -6.62 -9.57
CA GLN A 28 4.16 -7.75 -9.35
C GLN A 28 5.63 -7.30 -9.22
N VAL A 29 5.87 -6.19 -8.54
CA VAL A 29 7.22 -5.63 -8.33
C VAL A 29 7.95 -6.39 -7.23
N VAL A 30 9.18 -6.80 -7.50
CA VAL A 30 10.03 -7.52 -6.54
C VAL A 30 10.23 -6.70 -5.26
N ALA A 31 10.01 -7.36 -4.13
CA ALA A 31 10.03 -6.79 -2.79
C ALA A 31 10.82 -7.65 -1.80
N SER A 32 11.90 -8.24 -2.29
CA SER A 32 12.84 -9.03 -1.49
C SER A 32 14.24 -8.97 -2.09
N PRO A 33 15.28 -9.31 -1.30
CA PRO A 33 16.61 -9.56 -1.84
C PRO A 33 16.58 -10.63 -2.95
N PHE A 34 17.70 -10.76 -3.65
CA PHE A 34 17.86 -11.75 -4.70
C PHE A 34 17.58 -13.17 -4.17
N LYS A 35 16.62 -13.86 -4.81
CA LYS A 35 16.18 -15.23 -4.54
C LYS A 35 15.78 -15.89 -5.87
N PRO A 36 15.74 -17.23 -5.97
CA PRO A 36 15.15 -17.88 -7.13
C PRO A 36 13.70 -17.41 -7.33
N ILE A 37 13.26 -17.32 -8.59
CA ILE A 37 12.03 -16.61 -8.97
C ILE A 37 10.77 -17.10 -8.25
N ASP A 38 10.70 -18.40 -7.95
CA ASP A 38 9.58 -19.04 -7.26
C ASP A 38 9.46 -18.65 -5.78
N TYR A 39 10.53 -18.10 -5.20
CA TYR A 39 10.59 -17.66 -3.79
C TYR A 39 10.69 -16.14 -3.66
N MET A 40 10.66 -15.41 -4.77
CA MET A 40 10.69 -13.95 -4.75
C MET A 40 9.36 -13.42 -4.24
N ASP A 41 9.45 -12.57 -3.23
CA ASP A 41 8.28 -11.84 -2.78
C ASP A 41 8.00 -10.69 -3.75
N LYS A 42 6.74 -10.53 -4.15
CA LYS A 42 6.31 -9.48 -5.07
C LYS A 42 5.17 -8.70 -4.46
N MET A 43 5.27 -7.38 -4.50
CA MET A 43 4.15 -6.49 -4.20
C MET A 43 3.11 -6.65 -5.32
N ASP A 44 1.84 -6.79 -4.94
CA ASP A 44 0.76 -6.88 -5.93
C ASP A 44 0.72 -5.61 -6.79
N ILE A 45 0.72 -4.43 -6.15
CA ILE A 45 0.80 -3.14 -6.84
C ILE A 45 1.79 -2.22 -6.13
N PHE A 46 2.65 -1.60 -6.91
CA PHE A 46 3.59 -0.56 -6.50
C PHE A 46 3.39 0.69 -7.36
N GLY A 47 3.62 1.86 -6.78
CA GLY A 47 3.52 3.10 -7.53
C GLY A 47 4.18 4.28 -6.86
N TYR A 48 4.14 5.42 -7.51
CA TYR A 48 4.59 6.69 -6.93
C TYR A 48 3.87 7.87 -7.57
N LYS A 49 3.99 9.03 -6.93
CA LYS A 49 3.52 10.30 -7.46
C LYS A 49 4.55 11.40 -7.23
N PHE A 50 4.59 12.35 -8.14
CA PHE A 50 5.48 13.50 -8.08
C PHE A 50 4.92 14.62 -7.21
N ILE A 51 5.74 15.60 -6.89
CA ILE A 51 5.28 16.91 -6.44
C ILE A 51 4.71 17.63 -7.67
N PRO A 52 3.50 18.21 -7.62
CA PRO A 52 2.93 18.92 -8.77
C PRO A 52 3.90 19.97 -9.33
N GLY A 53 4.21 19.87 -10.63
CA GLY A 53 5.14 20.77 -11.32
C GLY A 53 6.62 20.38 -11.25
N TYR A 54 6.98 19.26 -10.60
CA TYR A 54 8.36 18.79 -10.47
C TYR A 54 8.48 17.30 -10.83
N SER A 55 9.69 16.84 -11.13
CA SER A 55 10.00 15.40 -11.32
C SER A 55 10.40 14.70 -10.02
N THR A 56 10.27 15.37 -8.87
CA THR A 56 10.63 14.83 -7.56
C THR A 56 9.49 13.98 -7.01
N ILE A 57 9.77 12.73 -6.61
CA ILE A 57 8.78 11.84 -6.01
C ILE A 57 8.36 12.36 -4.63
N SER A 58 7.05 12.48 -4.41
CA SER A 58 6.48 12.93 -3.13
C SER A 58 5.99 11.80 -2.25
N LYS A 59 5.45 10.72 -2.84
CA LYS A 59 4.96 9.53 -2.13
C LYS A 59 5.14 8.26 -2.96
N TYR A 60 5.32 7.14 -2.26
CA TYR A 60 5.24 5.78 -2.78
C TYR A 60 3.92 5.13 -2.38
N LEU A 61 3.42 4.26 -3.25
CA LEU A 61 2.22 3.47 -3.07
C LEU A 61 2.61 1.99 -2.96
N ILE A 62 2.01 1.32 -1.98
CA ILE A 62 2.03 -0.14 -1.85
C ILE A 62 0.60 -0.61 -1.66
N ILE A 63 0.16 -1.59 -2.45
CA ILE A 63 -1.12 -2.26 -2.25
C ILE A 63 -0.89 -3.77 -2.19
N GLU A 64 -1.39 -4.39 -1.13
CA GLU A 64 -1.50 -5.84 -0.99
C GLU A 64 -2.97 -6.24 -1.14
N ILE A 65 -3.25 -7.27 -1.94
CA ILE A 65 -4.61 -7.68 -2.31
C ILE A 65 -4.89 -9.10 -1.80
N LYS A 66 -5.96 -9.27 -1.03
CA LYS A 66 -6.50 -10.59 -0.69
C LYS A 66 -7.86 -10.80 -1.36
N LYS A 67 -8.02 -11.92 -2.08
CA LYS A 67 -9.28 -12.24 -2.78
C LYS A 67 -10.46 -12.39 -1.82
N GLY A 68 -10.25 -12.96 -0.64
CA GLY A 68 -11.31 -13.23 0.32
C GLY A 68 -11.18 -12.38 1.58
N LYS A 69 -11.39 -13.04 2.72
CA LYS A 69 -11.16 -12.50 4.05
C LYS A 69 -9.67 -12.27 4.27
N ALA A 70 -9.29 -11.07 4.72
CA ALA A 70 -7.94 -10.77 5.14
C ALA A 70 -7.58 -11.54 6.43
N SER A 71 -6.32 -11.90 6.57
CA SER A 71 -5.74 -12.46 7.79
C SER A 71 -4.64 -11.55 8.33
N ILE A 72 -4.18 -11.82 9.55
CA ILE A 72 -3.07 -11.10 10.19
C ILE A 72 -1.81 -11.12 9.31
N ASN A 73 -1.52 -12.25 8.67
CA ASN A 73 -0.36 -12.41 7.76
C ASN A 73 -0.38 -11.39 6.60
N ALA A 74 -1.55 -10.90 6.19
CA ALA A 74 -1.64 -9.88 5.15
C ALA A 74 -1.07 -8.52 5.62
N VAL A 75 -1.27 -8.18 6.89
CA VAL A 75 -0.67 -6.98 7.51
C VAL A 75 0.83 -7.17 7.68
N GLU A 76 1.29 -8.35 8.10
CA GLU A 76 2.72 -8.66 8.23
C GLU A 76 3.44 -8.57 6.87
N GLN A 77 2.85 -9.15 5.83
CA GLN A 77 3.36 -9.08 4.46
C GLN A 77 3.42 -7.62 3.97
N LEU A 78 2.37 -6.83 4.20
CA LEU A 78 2.36 -5.42 3.85
C LEU A 78 3.44 -4.63 4.60
N MET A 79 3.65 -4.91 5.89
CA MET A 79 4.71 -4.27 6.69
C MET A 79 6.11 -4.60 6.18
N LYS A 80 6.35 -5.83 5.73
CA LYS A 80 7.60 -6.21 5.07
C LYS A 80 7.82 -5.39 3.79
N TYR A 81 6.78 -5.15 2.99
CA TYR A 81 6.90 -4.30 1.81
C TYR A 81 7.11 -2.83 2.14
N VAL A 82 6.47 -2.33 3.20
CA VAL A 82 6.72 -0.99 3.72
C VAL A 82 8.19 -0.83 4.12
N ASP A 83 8.75 -1.78 4.85
CA ASP A 83 10.16 -1.73 5.26
C ASP A 83 11.11 -1.85 4.06
N TRP A 84 10.78 -2.70 3.07
CA TRP A 84 11.53 -2.80 1.81
C TRP A 84 11.52 -1.47 1.06
N VAL A 85 10.36 -0.85 0.86
CA VAL A 85 10.26 0.44 0.16
C VAL A 85 10.98 1.54 0.91
N ASN A 86 10.94 1.51 2.24
CA ASN A 86 11.67 2.45 3.06
C ASN A 86 13.19 2.37 2.89
N GLN A 87 13.72 1.17 2.77
CA GLN A 87 15.16 0.93 2.58
C GLN A 87 15.61 1.28 1.17
N GLU A 88 14.85 0.85 0.15
CA GLU A 88 15.27 0.95 -1.25
C GLU A 88 14.92 2.28 -1.92
N TYR A 89 13.85 2.97 -1.48
CA TYR A 89 13.30 4.11 -2.22
C TYR A 89 13.11 5.40 -1.41
N SER A 90 12.76 5.33 -0.12
CA SER A 90 12.54 6.53 0.71
C SER A 90 13.65 6.82 1.72
N PHE A 91 14.72 6.02 1.73
CA PHE A 91 15.95 6.26 2.49
C PHE A 91 15.71 6.57 3.97
N GLY A 92 14.78 5.86 4.60
CA GLY A 92 14.44 6.03 6.02
C GLY A 92 13.30 6.98 6.33
N ASP A 93 12.77 7.71 5.34
CA ASP A 93 11.56 8.53 5.51
C ASP A 93 10.29 7.71 5.25
N TYR A 94 9.78 7.08 6.30
CA TYR A 94 8.51 6.35 6.26
C TYR A 94 7.32 7.26 5.90
N SER A 95 7.40 8.58 6.14
CA SER A 95 6.29 9.48 5.79
C SER A 95 6.00 9.50 4.31
N MET A 96 6.94 9.09 3.46
CA MET A 96 6.74 8.99 2.02
C MET A 96 5.84 7.82 1.60
N ILE A 97 5.52 6.88 2.48
CA ILE A 97 4.86 5.61 2.11
C ILE A 97 3.38 5.64 2.46
N ASN A 98 2.54 5.32 1.47
CA ASN A 98 1.13 4.99 1.65
C ASN A 98 0.91 3.50 1.39
N ALA A 99 0.41 2.80 2.39
CA ALA A 99 0.21 1.35 2.34
C ALA A 99 -1.28 1.01 2.42
N PHE A 100 -1.75 0.13 1.54
CA PHE A 100 -3.13 -0.31 1.50
C PHE A 100 -3.23 -1.83 1.56
N LEU A 101 -4.11 -2.33 2.41
CA LEU A 101 -4.57 -3.72 2.36
C LEU A 101 -5.97 -3.74 1.77
N VAL A 102 -6.14 -4.37 0.61
CA VAL A 102 -7.43 -4.47 -0.08
C VAL A 102 -7.95 -5.91 0.03
N ALA A 103 -9.15 -6.09 0.58
CA ALA A 103 -9.74 -7.41 0.75
C ALA A 103 -11.27 -7.40 0.60
N HIS A 104 -11.91 -8.55 0.37
CA HIS A 104 -13.38 -8.60 0.32
C HIS A 104 -13.98 -8.41 1.71
N ASP A 105 -13.34 -9.02 2.72
CA ASP A 105 -13.71 -8.83 4.12
C ASP A 105 -12.47 -8.61 4.98
N ILE A 106 -12.62 -7.77 5.99
CA ILE A 106 -11.54 -7.37 6.91
C ILE A 106 -12.08 -7.58 8.33
N PRO A 107 -11.63 -8.63 9.02
CA PRO A 107 -12.08 -8.98 10.36
C PRO A 107 -11.53 -8.03 11.42
N LYS A 108 -12.22 -7.93 12.56
CA LYS A 108 -11.79 -7.10 13.69
C LYS A 108 -10.39 -7.45 14.19
N GLU A 109 -10.05 -8.73 14.29
CA GLU A 109 -8.70 -9.19 14.67
C GLU A 109 -7.58 -8.64 13.77
N VAL A 110 -7.86 -8.43 12.48
CA VAL A 110 -6.89 -7.84 11.53
C VAL A 110 -6.76 -6.34 11.74
N ILE A 111 -7.88 -5.66 12.02
CA ILE A 111 -7.91 -4.22 12.35
C ILE A 111 -7.12 -3.97 13.64
N ASP A 112 -7.39 -4.76 14.68
CA ASP A 112 -6.73 -4.68 15.98
C ASP A 112 -5.23 -4.97 15.84
N PHE A 113 -4.86 -5.99 15.06
CA PHE A 113 -3.46 -6.30 14.76
C PHE A 113 -2.77 -5.15 14.02
N ARG A 114 -3.40 -4.58 12.99
CA ARG A 114 -2.89 -3.40 12.27
C ARG A 114 -2.68 -2.21 13.21
N ASN A 115 -3.64 -1.93 14.09
CA ASN A 115 -3.53 -0.81 15.04
C ASN A 115 -2.36 -1.00 16.02
N LYS A 116 -2.10 -2.25 16.42
CA LYS A 116 -1.03 -2.59 17.37
C LYS A 116 0.36 -2.68 16.72
N HIS A 117 0.45 -3.31 15.55
CA HIS A 117 1.72 -3.72 14.93
C HIS A 117 2.03 -3.03 13.60
N GLY A 118 1.05 -2.41 12.96
CA GLY A 118 1.15 -1.73 11.67
C GLY A 118 1.78 -0.34 11.75
N LYS A 119 2.85 -0.20 12.53
CA LYS A 119 3.50 1.10 12.82
C LYS A 119 5.02 1.01 12.92
N ARG A 120 5.69 2.15 12.70
CA ARG A 120 7.15 2.30 12.75
C ARG A 120 7.53 3.62 13.38
N ASN A 121 8.47 3.57 14.32
CA ASN A 121 9.12 4.77 14.85
C ASN A 121 10.34 5.10 13.99
N TYR A 122 10.49 6.36 13.63
CA TYR A 122 11.60 6.85 12.81
C TYR A 122 11.93 8.29 13.16
N ILE A 123 13.05 8.79 12.64
CA ILE A 123 13.48 10.18 12.84
C ILE A 123 13.20 10.96 11.57
N LYS A 124 12.51 12.09 11.72
CA LYS A 124 12.31 13.07 10.69
C LYS A 124 13.18 14.29 10.98
N GLY A 125 13.98 14.72 9.99
CA GLY A 125 14.91 15.82 10.17
C GLY A 125 16.16 15.45 11.00
N ARG A 126 17.29 16.07 10.69
CA ARG A 126 18.57 15.81 11.37
C ARG A 126 18.93 16.88 12.40
N ARG A 127 18.45 18.11 12.24
CA ARG A 127 18.78 19.28 13.08
C ARG A 127 17.61 20.29 13.08
N PRO A 128 16.70 20.26 14.08
CA PRO A 128 16.64 19.32 15.19
C PRO A 128 16.23 17.90 14.74
N VAL A 129 16.56 16.91 15.57
CA VAL A 129 16.06 15.53 15.44
C VAL A 129 14.61 15.50 15.89
N ILE A 130 13.67 15.12 15.02
CA ILE A 130 12.24 15.04 15.35
C ILE A 130 11.83 13.56 15.34
N PRO A 131 11.64 12.92 16.51
CA PRO A 131 11.09 11.56 16.55
C PRO A 131 9.65 11.57 16.04
N THR A 132 9.27 10.61 15.20
CA THR A 132 7.94 10.51 14.59
C THR A 132 7.50 9.04 14.50
N GLU A 133 6.19 8.81 14.52
CA GLU A 133 5.58 7.50 14.27
C GLU A 133 4.90 7.51 12.89
N TRP A 134 5.07 6.44 12.13
CA TRP A 134 4.30 6.14 10.93
C TRP A 134 3.31 5.02 11.25
N ASN A 135 2.06 5.17 10.84
CA ASN A 135 0.96 4.21 11.07
C ASN A 135 -0.05 4.21 9.90
N ASN A 136 0.41 4.53 8.69
CA ASN A 136 -0.41 4.82 7.52
C ASN A 136 -0.77 3.57 6.69
N ILE A 137 -1.20 2.50 7.36
CA ILE A 137 -1.87 1.37 6.70
C ILE A 137 -3.36 1.65 6.64
N ARG A 138 -3.90 1.72 5.43
CA ARG A 138 -5.33 1.92 5.16
C ARG A 138 -5.97 0.59 4.74
N LEU A 139 -7.07 0.24 5.40
CA LEU A 139 -7.77 -1.04 5.20
C LEU A 139 -8.96 -0.80 4.28
N ILE A 140 -8.98 -1.43 3.11
CA ILE A 140 -9.98 -1.17 2.08
C ILE A 140 -10.78 -2.44 1.80
N LYS A 141 -12.09 -2.40 2.04
CA LYS A 141 -13.01 -3.44 1.56
C LYS A 141 -13.36 -3.19 0.11
N TYR A 142 -13.34 -4.23 -0.70
CA TYR A 142 -13.87 -4.18 -2.05
C TYR A 142 -15.14 -5.02 -2.19
N SER A 143 -16.06 -4.55 -3.03
CA SER A 143 -17.26 -5.28 -3.42
C SER A 143 -17.57 -5.04 -4.90
N PHE A 144 -18.35 -5.93 -5.50
CA PHE A 144 -18.77 -5.76 -6.89
C PHE A 144 -20.25 -5.34 -6.93
N ASP A 145 -20.50 -4.14 -7.45
CA ASP A 145 -21.84 -3.67 -7.74
C ASP A 145 -22.33 -4.35 -9.03
N LYS A 146 -23.23 -5.33 -8.87
CA LYS A 146 -23.79 -6.09 -9.99
C LYS A 146 -24.63 -5.24 -10.93
N VAL A 147 -25.26 -4.16 -10.45
CA VAL A 147 -26.14 -3.30 -11.25
C VAL A 147 -25.29 -2.41 -12.15
N ASN A 148 -24.32 -1.72 -11.57
CA ASN A 148 -23.46 -0.79 -12.30
C ASN A 148 -22.26 -1.48 -12.97
N LYS A 149 -22.06 -2.79 -12.72
CA LYS A 149 -20.90 -3.58 -13.15
C LYS A 149 -19.57 -2.94 -12.79
N LYS A 150 -19.48 -2.37 -11.58
CA LYS A 150 -18.31 -1.62 -11.10
C LYS A 150 -17.82 -2.16 -9.76
N LEU A 151 -16.50 -2.13 -9.57
CA LEU A 151 -15.90 -2.35 -8.26
C LEU A 151 -16.15 -1.12 -7.38
N LYS A 152 -16.57 -1.37 -6.14
CA LYS A 152 -16.67 -0.38 -5.08
C LYS A 152 -15.60 -0.64 -4.03
N PHE A 153 -15.06 0.44 -3.49
CA PHE A 153 -14.01 0.39 -2.49
C PHE A 153 -14.40 1.29 -1.32
N GLU A 154 -14.30 0.76 -0.10
CA GLU A 154 -14.66 1.45 1.13
C GLU A 154 -13.54 1.28 2.16
N GLU A 155 -13.17 2.38 2.83
CA GLU A 155 -12.16 2.33 3.87
C GLU A 155 -12.78 1.94 5.22
N VAL A 156 -12.13 0.99 5.89
CA VAL A 156 -12.47 0.53 7.23
C VAL A 156 -11.52 1.18 8.23
N LYS A 157 -12.08 1.68 9.34
CA LYS A 157 -11.31 2.32 10.41
C LYS A 157 -10.84 1.33 11.46
#